data_AF-A0A350DQ48-F1
#
_entry.id   AF-A0A350DQ48-F1
#
_cell.length_a   1.000
_cell.length_b   1.000
_cell.length_c   1.000
_cell.angle_alpha   90.00
_cell.angle_beta   90.00
_cell.angle_gamma   90.00
#
_symmetry.space_group_name_H-M   'P 1'
#
loop_
_entity.id
_entity.type
_entity.pdbx_description
1 polymer ?
#
loop_
_entity_poly.entity_id
_entity_poly.type
_entity_poly.pdbx_seq_one_letter_code
_entity_poly.pdbx_strand_id
1 'polypeptide(L)'
;ALPHMPAGSSIINTTSITAYRGSDHLIDYAATKGAILSFTRALANNLMSQDKGIRVNGVAPGPIWTPLIVASFTPDEIEKFGQST
;
A
#
# COMPACT_ATOMS: atom_id res chain seq x y z
N ALA A 1 16.28 -11.67 0.46
CA ALA A 1 15.80 -10.85 -0.67
C ALA A 1 16.90 -9.93 -1.21
N LEU A 2 17.37 -8.92 -0.46
CA LEU A 2 18.41 -7.99 -0.94
C LEU A 2 19.68 -8.63 -1.53
N PRO A 3 20.22 -9.74 -0.99
CA PRO A 3 21.37 -10.42 -1.61
C PRO A 3 21.12 -10.94 -3.04
N HIS A 4 19.85 -11.07 -3.45
CA HIS A 4 19.44 -11.52 -4.78
C HIS A 4 18.97 -10.38 -5.69
N MET A 5 19.14 -9.11 -5.27
CA MET A 5 18.65 -7.94 -6.00
C MET A 5 19.84 -7.13 -6.56
N PRO A 6 20.24 -7.35 -7.82
CA PRO A 6 21.29 -6.53 -8.44
C PRO A 6 20.84 -5.08 -8.64
N ALA A 7 21.79 -4.17 -8.89
CA ALA A 7 21.50 -2.79 -9.27
C ALA A 7 20.55 -2.75 -10.48
N GLY A 8 19.59 -1.82 -10.45
CA GLY A 8 18.47 -1.74 -11.40
C GLY A 8 17.19 -2.46 -10.94
N SER A 9 17.26 -3.28 -9.88
CA SER A 9 16.07 -3.96 -9.33
C SER A 9 15.03 -2.98 -8.75
N SER A 10 13.81 -3.48 -8.55
CA SER A 10 12.70 -2.70 -8.01
C SER A 10 11.95 -3.47 -6.92
N ILE A 11 11.56 -2.75 -5.86
CA ILE A 11 10.62 -3.19 -4.82
C ILE A 11 9.34 -2.36 -5.01
N ILE A 12 8.18 -3.03 -5.00
CA ILE A 12 6.87 -2.36 -5.11
C ILE A 12 6.01 -2.83 -3.95
N ASN A 13 5.56 -1.88 -3.14
CA ASN A 13 4.68 -2.13 -2.00
C ASN A 13 3.26 -1.66 -2.31
N THR A 14 2.26 -2.43 -1.89
CA THR A 14 0.86 -2.02 -1.99
C THR A 14 0.42 -1.35 -0.68
N THR A 15 0.31 -0.03 -0.70
CA THR A 15 -0.37 0.75 0.35
C THR A 15 -1.86 0.87 0.01
N SER A 16 -2.52 1.97 0.37
CA SER A 16 -3.95 2.20 0.17
C SER A 16 -4.22 3.69 0.19
N ILE A 17 -5.28 4.12 -0.49
CA ILE A 17 -5.79 5.50 -0.36
C ILE A 17 -6.18 5.85 1.08
N THR A 18 -6.55 4.84 1.88
CA THR A 18 -6.86 5.00 3.32
C THR A 18 -5.66 5.47 4.14
N ALA A 19 -4.42 5.22 3.68
CA ALA A 19 -3.21 5.76 4.31
C ALA A 19 -3.09 7.29 4.21
N TYR A 20 -3.79 7.89 3.23
CA TYR A 20 -3.78 9.33 2.99
C TYR A 20 -5.05 10.01 3.47
N ARG A 21 -6.21 9.40 3.21
CA ARG A 21 -7.53 9.95 3.56
C ARG A 21 -7.96 9.64 5.00
N GLY A 22 -7.39 8.59 5.60
CA GLY A 22 -7.95 7.98 6.80
C GLY A 22 -9.22 7.17 6.50
N SER A 23 -9.70 6.48 7.52
CA SER A 23 -10.98 5.74 7.49
C SER A 23 -11.46 5.55 8.92
N ASP A 24 -12.67 5.98 9.21
CA ASP A 24 -13.35 5.85 10.50
C ASP A 24 -13.67 4.39 10.87
N HIS A 25 -14.00 3.57 9.88
CA HIS A 25 -14.32 2.15 10.03
C HIS A 25 -13.13 1.19 9.82
N LEU A 26 -11.96 1.69 9.38
CA LEU A 26 -10.78 0.88 9.04
C LEU A 26 -9.50 1.50 9.65
N ILE A 27 -9.53 1.76 10.96
CA ILE A 27 -8.45 2.48 11.67
C ILE A 27 -7.14 1.68 11.67
N ASP A 28 -7.21 0.40 12.00
CA ASP A 28 -6.09 -0.53 12.00
C ASP A 28 -5.50 -0.72 10.61
N TYR A 29 -6.36 -0.93 9.60
CA TYR A 29 -5.95 -1.03 8.21
C TYR A 29 -5.30 0.28 7.72
N ALA A 30 -5.89 1.44 8.01
CA ALA A 30 -5.29 2.74 7.67
C ALA A 30 -3.91 2.92 8.34
N ALA A 31 -3.78 2.55 9.62
CA ALA A 31 -2.50 2.61 10.34
C ALA A 31 -1.43 1.72 9.68
N THR A 32 -1.74 0.47 9.37
CA THR A 32 -0.77 -0.43 8.71
C THR A 32 -0.40 0.05 7.30
N LYS A 33 -1.35 0.59 6.53
CA LYS A 33 -1.09 1.12 5.20
C LYS A 33 -0.27 2.43 5.24
N GLY A 34 -0.47 3.25 6.27
CA GLY A 34 0.39 4.38 6.59
C GLY A 34 1.82 3.96 6.95
N ALA A 35 1.98 2.89 7.74
CA ALA A 35 3.29 2.33 8.05
C ALA A 35 4.01 1.82 6.78
N ILE A 36 3.31 1.13 5.88
CA ILE A 36 3.85 0.68 4.59
C ILE A 36 4.28 1.87 3.72
N LEU A 37 3.48 2.94 3.70
CA LEU A 37 3.82 4.17 2.96
C LEU A 37 5.12 4.79 3.47
N SER A 38 5.24 4.97 4.79
CA SER A 38 6.45 5.52 5.42
C SER A 38 7.65 4.60 5.23
N PHE A 39 7.47 3.29 5.38
CA PHE A 39 8.50 2.27 5.16
C PHE A 39 9.04 2.31 3.73
N THR A 40 8.17 2.46 2.74
CA THR A 40 8.56 2.55 1.31
C THR A 40 9.54 3.69 1.09
N ARG A 41 9.26 4.88 1.65
CA ARG A 41 10.13 6.06 1.52
C ARG A 41 11.44 5.90 2.28
N ALA A 42 11.38 5.40 3.52
CA ALA A 42 12.56 5.17 4.34
C ALA A 42 13.52 4.15 3.69
N LEU A 43 12.97 3.04 3.17
CA LEU A 43 13.77 2.01 2.51
C LEU A 43 14.36 2.52 1.18
N ALA A 44 13.60 3.29 0.40
CA ALA A 44 14.13 3.94 -0.81
C ALA A 44 15.39 4.76 -0.49
N ASN A 45 15.29 5.65 0.51
CA ASN A 45 16.41 6.49 0.92
C ASN A 45 17.60 5.67 1.43
N ASN A 46 17.34 4.64 2.24
CA ASN A 46 18.39 3.79 2.80
C ASN A 46 19.15 2.99 1.74
N LEU A 47 18.46 2.46 0.71
CA LEU A 47 19.11 1.72 -0.36
C LEU A 47 19.85 2.62 -1.35
N MET A 48 19.33 3.83 -1.58
CA MET A 48 20.03 4.84 -2.38
C MET A 48 21.29 5.35 -1.67
N SER A 49 21.25 5.58 -0.35
CA SER A 49 22.44 6.03 0.41
C SER A 49 23.55 4.98 0.51
N GLN A 50 23.26 3.74 0.14
CA GLN A 50 24.22 2.63 0.10
C GLN A 50 24.66 2.30 -1.34
N ASP A 51 24.33 3.15 -2.31
CA ASP A 51 24.63 2.97 -3.75
C ASP A 51 24.22 1.59 -4.31
N LYS A 52 23.15 0.99 -3.75
CA LYS A 52 22.67 -0.32 -4.19
C LYS A 52 22.02 -0.28 -5.58
N GLY A 53 21.60 0.90 -6.05
CA GLY A 53 20.90 1.06 -7.32
C GLY A 53 19.52 0.40 -7.36
N ILE A 54 18.87 0.16 -6.21
CA ILE A 54 17.55 -0.48 -6.11
C ILE A 54 16.49 0.59 -5.85
N ARG A 55 15.42 0.60 -6.64
CA ARG A 55 14.28 1.52 -6.46
C ARG A 55 13.23 0.89 -5.55
N VAL A 56 12.57 1.71 -4.73
CA VAL A 56 11.46 1.27 -3.88
C VAL A 56 10.29 2.23 -4.07
N ASN A 57 9.13 1.72 -4.46
CA ASN A 57 7.94 2.52 -4.78
C ASN A 57 6.68 1.91 -4.15
N GLY A 58 5.65 2.74 -3.99
CA GLY A 58 4.37 2.34 -3.42
C GLY A 58 3.22 2.61 -4.39
N VAL A 59 2.29 1.67 -4.50
CA VAL A 59 1.00 1.89 -5.19
C VAL A 59 -0.08 2.04 -4.13
N ALA A 60 -0.91 3.07 -4.27
CA ALA A 60 -2.02 3.37 -3.36
C ALA A 60 -3.36 3.20 -4.09
N PRO A 61 -3.92 1.98 -4.15
CA PRO A 61 -5.20 1.77 -4.81
C PRO A 61 -6.32 2.54 -4.13
N GLY A 62 -7.27 3.00 -4.95
CA GLY A 62 -8.61 3.34 -4.50
C GLY A 62 -9.45 2.09 -4.21
N PRO A 63 -10.79 2.21 -4.16
CA PRO A 63 -11.66 1.04 -4.06
C PRO A 63 -11.54 0.18 -5.32
N ILE A 64 -11.17 -1.08 -5.16
CA ILE A 64 -11.09 -2.07 -6.25
C ILE A 64 -11.90 -3.29 -5.84
N TRP A 65 -12.77 -3.76 -6.72
CA TRP A 65 -13.58 -4.94 -6.48
C TRP A 65 -12.68 -6.19 -6.37
N THR A 66 -12.59 -6.73 -5.16
CA THR A 66 -11.76 -7.89 -4.82
C THR A 66 -12.43 -8.72 -3.72
N PRO A 67 -12.04 -9.99 -3.52
CA PRO A 67 -12.55 -10.79 -2.40
C PRO A 67 -12.32 -10.16 -1.02
N LEU A 68 -11.32 -9.28 -0.88
CA LEU A 68 -11.10 -8.54 0.37
C LEU A 68 -12.29 -7.65 0.73
N ILE A 69 -12.97 -7.05 -0.26
CA ILE A 69 -14.16 -6.23 -0.01
C ILE A 69 -15.27 -7.06 0.63
N VAL A 70 -15.50 -8.26 0.10
CA VAL A 70 -16.52 -9.17 0.65
C VAL A 70 -16.20 -9.61 2.08
N ALA A 71 -14.91 -9.72 2.42
CA ALA A 71 -14.47 -10.09 3.76
C ALA A 71 -14.43 -8.92 4.76
N SER A 72 -14.41 -7.67 4.28
CA SER A 72 -14.21 -6.48 5.11
C SER A 72 -15.48 -5.66 5.34
N PHE A 73 -16.49 -5.80 4.49
CA PHE A 73 -17.68 -4.97 4.50
C PHE A 73 -18.96 -5.80 4.64
N THR A 74 -20.01 -5.17 5.15
CA THR A 74 -21.34 -5.78 5.28
C THR A 74 -22.03 -5.94 3.92
N PRO A 75 -23.04 -6.82 3.77
CA PRO A 75 -23.78 -6.97 2.51
C PRO A 75 -24.32 -5.65 1.93
N ASP A 76 -24.84 -4.77 2.79
CA ASP A 76 -25.39 -3.47 2.39
C ASP A 76 -24.31 -2.51 1.87
N GLU A 77 -23.11 -2.55 2.45
CA GLU A 77 -21.96 -1.76 1.99
C GLU A 77 -21.41 -2.33 0.67
N ILE A 78 -21.40 -3.66 0.52
CA ILE A 78 -20.97 -4.35 -0.69
C ILE A 78 -21.87 -3.98 -1.87
N GLU A 79 -23.20 -3.94 -1.69
CA GLU A 79 -24.16 -3.56 -2.74
C GLU A 79 -23.90 -2.14 -3.27
N LYS A 80 -23.44 -1.24 -2.39
CA LYS A 80 -23.15 0.17 -2.71
C LYS A 80 -21.70 0.41 -3.13
N PHE A 81 -20.84 -0.61 -3.07
CA PHE A 81 -19.41 -0.47 -3.29
C PHE A 81 -19.09 -0.01 -4.72
N GLY A 82 -18.24 1.02 -4.84
CA GLY A 82 -17.78 1.54 -6.13
C GLY A 82 -18.74 2.49 -6.83
N GLN A 83 -19.94 2.76 -6.28
CA GLN A 83 -20.91 3.69 -6.90
C GLN A 83 -20.55 5.17 -6.75
N SER A 84 -19.63 5.50 -5.85
CA SER A 84 -19.19 6.87 -5.52
C SER A 84 -17.75 7.18 -6.00
N THR A 85 -17.24 6.36 -6.91
CA THR A 85 -15.92 6.50 -7.58
C THR A 85 -16.09 6.60 -9.07
#